data_AF-A0A143QU55-F1
#
_entry.id   AF-A0A143QU55-F1
#
_cell.length_a   1.000
_cell.length_b   1.000
_cell.length_c   1.000
_cell.angle_alpha   90.00
_cell.angle_beta   90.00
_cell.angle_gamma   90.00
#
_symmetry.space_group_name_H-M   'P 1'
#
loop_
_entity.id
_entity.type
_entity.pdbx_description
1 polymer ?
#
loop_
_entity_poly.entity_id
_entity_poly.type
_entity_poly.pdbx_seq_one_letter_code
_entity_poly.pdbx_strand_id
1 'polypeptide(L)'
;MNALAQRSTSTAERLRVMTLAGCTPWLLDSTEPAECDFDTYVHQFSVLLPPGLAMADRRRRAPPAGTWLPWVSELDTRACPLCIDDLDTDTDIAVMMAHQYPMLTSRTRHLCRLEFCAVVPGRLVFWDRTPPGSGEHAPPIPVAAAVAEIDRRSIAALTSGAVELGGGRVHAAVWFRLLRTVVDEVSTPLVRTGWWAKPLSATWKSTGHPRPLRTPWVPFEQLRWDEQAKVLLAAATAIVAVENDEITASGADACLLRPRSYKPVDPGTPPTRSHNPVPARSVWDGVIAAIDAAVAAARVDSDAARSLFGFARTGCRTEEDVDELAYAFVELGIRLDWD
;
A
#
# COMPACT_ATOMS: atom_id res chain seq x y z
N MET A 1 -23.23 10.95 -7.91
CA MET A 1 -22.33 11.33 -9.03
C MET A 1 -23.04 11.49 -10.36
N ASN A 2 -24.00 10.62 -10.73
CA ASN A 2 -24.70 10.72 -12.02
C ASN A 2 -25.44 12.05 -12.22
N ALA A 3 -26.11 12.57 -11.18
CA ALA A 3 -26.77 13.88 -11.25
C ALA A 3 -25.77 15.05 -11.44
N LEU A 4 -24.55 14.92 -10.93
CA LEU A 4 -23.49 15.94 -11.10
C LEU A 4 -22.85 15.83 -12.49
N ALA A 5 -22.69 14.61 -13.01
CA ALA A 5 -22.22 14.33 -14.37
C ALA A 5 -23.21 14.81 -15.44
N GLN A 6 -24.51 14.75 -15.17
CA GLN A 6 -25.53 15.29 -16.09
C GLN A 6 -25.55 16.81 -16.12
N ARG A 7 -25.12 17.46 -15.02
CA ARG A 7 -25.09 18.93 -14.88
C ARG A 7 -23.74 19.56 -15.21
N SER A 8 -22.70 18.75 -15.36
CA SER A 8 -21.37 19.19 -15.77
C SER A 8 -21.06 18.60 -17.14
N THR A 9 -20.19 19.22 -17.93
CA THR A 9 -19.66 18.61 -19.17
C THR A 9 -18.66 17.48 -18.88
N SER A 10 -18.64 16.93 -17.66
CA SER A 10 -17.70 15.93 -17.17
C SER A 10 -18.36 14.57 -16.99
N THR A 11 -17.64 13.50 -17.33
CA THR A 11 -18.12 12.12 -17.13
C THR A 11 -18.18 11.77 -15.65
N ALA A 12 -19.06 10.84 -15.27
CA ALA A 12 -19.13 10.36 -13.89
C ALA A 12 -17.81 9.74 -13.42
N GLU A 13 -17.05 9.14 -14.33
CA GLU A 13 -15.71 8.60 -14.07
C GLU A 13 -14.68 9.69 -13.80
N ARG A 14 -14.66 10.75 -14.61
CA ARG A 14 -13.80 11.91 -14.38
C ARG A 14 -14.14 12.61 -13.06
N LEU A 15 -15.42 12.72 -12.76
CA LEU A 15 -15.86 13.27 -11.48
C LEU A 15 -15.44 12.40 -10.30
N ARG A 16 -15.46 11.06 -10.41
CA ARG A 16 -14.93 10.17 -9.34
C ARG A 16 -13.48 10.51 -9.02
N VAL A 17 -12.63 10.57 -10.04
CA VAL A 17 -11.19 10.87 -9.84
C VAL A 17 -10.96 12.27 -9.23
N MET A 18 -11.94 13.16 -9.32
CA MET A 18 -11.90 14.51 -8.75
C MET A 18 -12.45 14.61 -7.31
N THR A 19 -12.98 13.53 -6.73
CA THR A 19 -13.56 13.53 -5.37
C THR A 19 -12.84 12.57 -4.43
N LEU A 20 -12.93 12.85 -3.12
CA LEU A 20 -12.47 11.93 -2.07
C LEU A 20 -13.03 10.51 -2.23
N ALA A 21 -14.30 10.41 -2.59
CA ALA A 21 -14.98 9.14 -2.78
C ALA A 21 -14.45 8.35 -3.99
N GLY A 22 -13.79 8.97 -4.96
CA GLY A 22 -13.06 8.21 -5.99
C GLY A 22 -11.60 7.92 -5.61
N CYS A 23 -11.10 8.54 -4.54
CA CYS A 23 -9.82 8.17 -3.95
C CYS A 23 -9.93 7.04 -2.91
N THR A 24 -11.13 6.58 -2.53
CA THR A 24 -11.30 5.36 -1.72
C THR A 24 -11.17 4.09 -2.59
N PRO A 25 -10.62 2.96 -2.06
CA PRO A 25 -10.05 2.78 -0.71
C PRO A 25 -8.57 3.22 -0.61
N TRP A 26 -8.04 3.89 -1.63
CA TRP A 26 -6.61 4.10 -1.80
C TRP A 26 -6.06 5.16 -0.86
N LEU A 27 -6.67 6.34 -0.84
CA LEU A 27 -6.31 7.44 0.06
C LEU A 27 -6.93 7.25 1.44
N LEU A 28 -8.21 6.92 1.50
CA LEU A 28 -8.96 6.64 2.72
C LEU A 28 -9.56 5.23 2.59
N ASP A 29 -9.69 4.49 3.69
CA ASP A 29 -10.45 3.23 3.67
C ASP A 29 -11.92 3.48 3.32
N SER A 30 -12.48 4.54 3.88
CA SER A 30 -13.84 5.02 3.63
C SER A 30 -13.92 6.55 3.69
N THR A 31 -14.99 7.11 3.16
CA THR A 31 -15.38 8.51 3.41
C THR A 31 -16.25 8.66 4.66
N GLU A 32 -16.71 7.54 5.23
CA GLU A 32 -17.47 7.51 6.49
C GLU A 32 -16.49 7.34 7.66
N PRO A 33 -16.41 8.30 8.60
CA PRO A 33 -15.52 8.20 9.75
C PRO A 33 -15.73 6.94 10.60
N ALA A 34 -16.96 6.43 10.69
CA ALA A 34 -17.29 5.22 11.46
C ALA A 34 -16.67 3.94 10.86
N GLU A 35 -16.30 3.96 9.59
CA GLU A 35 -15.68 2.82 8.88
C GLU A 35 -14.15 2.91 8.85
N CYS A 36 -13.57 4.00 9.36
CA CYS A 36 -12.12 4.21 9.39
C CYS A 36 -11.56 3.90 10.79
N ASP A 37 -10.57 3.02 10.87
CA ASP A 37 -9.86 2.71 12.11
C ASP A 37 -8.50 3.42 12.15
N PHE A 38 -8.33 4.31 13.13
CA PHE A 38 -7.09 5.09 13.31
C PHE A 38 -5.87 4.18 13.46
N ASP A 39 -5.99 3.14 14.27
CA ASP A 39 -4.85 2.28 14.60
C ASP A 39 -4.41 1.46 13.38
N THR A 40 -5.37 0.88 12.65
CA THR A 40 -5.09 0.10 11.45
C THR A 40 -4.52 0.97 10.34
N TYR A 41 -4.98 2.21 10.18
CA TYR A 41 -4.47 3.08 9.12
C TYR A 41 -3.09 3.68 9.47
N VAL A 42 -2.93 4.24 10.68
CA VAL A 42 -1.74 4.99 11.07
C VAL A 42 -0.59 4.07 11.49
N HIS A 43 -0.90 2.92 12.10
CA HIS A 43 0.08 2.01 12.67
C HIS A 43 0.20 0.69 11.91
N GLN A 44 -0.24 0.64 10.65
CA GLN A 44 -0.06 -0.53 9.79
C GLN A 44 1.42 -0.86 9.60
N PHE A 45 2.23 0.18 9.43
CA PHE A 45 3.66 0.09 9.19
C PHE A 45 4.45 0.53 10.42
N SER A 46 5.75 0.27 10.36
CA SER A 46 6.75 0.76 11.28
C SER A 46 8.01 1.09 10.49
N VAL A 47 8.50 2.33 10.56
CA VAL A 47 9.57 2.82 9.67
C VAL A 47 10.75 3.33 10.48
N LEU A 48 10.64 4.49 11.13
CA LEU A 48 11.70 5.11 11.91
C LEU A 48 11.92 4.38 13.24
N LEU A 49 10.83 3.99 13.88
CA LEU A 49 10.83 3.40 15.22
C LEU A 49 10.58 1.89 15.15
N PRO A 50 11.12 1.09 16.08
CA PRO A 50 10.82 -0.34 16.14
C PRO A 50 9.32 -0.64 16.27
N PRO A 51 8.86 -1.79 15.75
CA PRO A 51 7.47 -2.21 15.89
C PRO A 51 7.06 -2.25 17.38
N GLY A 52 5.89 -1.69 17.69
CA GLY A 52 5.37 -1.66 19.05
C GLY A 52 5.94 -0.55 19.96
N LEU A 53 6.92 0.24 19.50
CA LEU A 53 7.45 1.35 20.32
C LEU A 53 6.56 2.61 20.25
N ALA A 54 6.07 2.95 19.05
CA ALA A 54 5.06 4.02 18.89
C ALA A 54 3.68 3.64 19.48
N MET A 55 3.48 2.34 19.79
CA MET A 55 2.18 1.78 20.21
C MET A 55 1.75 2.23 21.60
N ALA A 56 2.70 2.51 22.49
CA ALA A 56 2.40 2.83 23.89
C ALA A 56 1.58 4.14 24.05
N ASP A 57 1.67 5.04 23.06
CA ASP A 57 0.95 6.32 23.05
C ASP A 57 -0.28 6.32 22.11
N ARG A 58 -0.65 5.16 21.54
CA ARG A 58 -1.84 4.99 20.67
C ARG A 58 -3.07 5.67 21.25
N ARG A 59 -3.41 5.32 22.50
CA ARG A 59 -4.64 5.78 23.16
C ARG A 59 -4.65 7.27 23.47
N ARG A 60 -3.49 7.94 23.54
CA ARG A 60 -3.44 9.38 23.87
C ARG A 60 -3.73 10.25 22.66
N ARG A 61 -3.32 9.80 21.47
CA ARG A 61 -3.45 10.54 20.21
C ARG A 61 -4.59 10.03 19.34
N ALA A 62 -5.06 8.80 19.56
CA ALA A 62 -6.21 8.27 18.85
C ALA A 62 -7.44 9.15 19.15
N PRO A 63 -8.08 9.70 18.10
CA PRO A 63 -9.34 10.41 18.25
C PRO A 63 -10.46 9.45 18.67
N PRO A 64 -11.59 9.97 19.16
CA PRO A 64 -12.78 9.16 19.42
C PRO A 64 -13.18 8.33 18.20
N ALA A 65 -13.70 7.12 18.44
CA ALA A 65 -14.17 6.24 17.38
C ALA A 65 -15.26 6.94 16.54
N GLY A 66 -15.17 6.83 15.22
CA GLY A 66 -16.12 7.45 14.29
C GLY A 66 -16.02 8.96 14.14
N THR A 67 -14.92 9.59 14.58
CA THR A 67 -14.72 11.05 14.41
C THR A 67 -13.48 11.41 13.61
N TRP A 68 -12.87 10.45 12.90
CA TRP A 68 -11.60 10.65 12.22
C TRP A 68 -11.60 10.07 10.82
N LEU A 69 -10.96 10.82 9.92
CA LEU A 69 -10.63 10.38 8.58
C LEU A 69 -9.15 10.68 8.33
N PRO A 70 -8.42 9.76 7.66
CA PRO A 70 -7.01 9.99 7.38
C PRO A 70 -6.83 11.22 6.50
N TRP A 71 -5.85 12.05 6.84
CA TRP A 71 -5.53 13.25 6.08
C TRP A 71 -6.67 14.27 5.94
N VAL A 72 -7.79 14.16 6.66
CA VAL A 72 -8.85 15.16 6.59
C VAL A 72 -8.71 16.10 7.78
N SER A 73 -8.35 17.34 7.50
CA SER A 73 -8.31 18.45 8.47
C SER A 73 -9.46 19.42 8.21
N GLU A 74 -9.64 20.38 9.13
CA GLU A 74 -10.51 21.53 8.88
C GLU A 74 -10.11 22.19 7.55
N LEU A 75 -11.08 22.28 6.65
CA LEU A 75 -10.84 22.66 5.26
C LEU A 75 -10.73 24.18 5.15
N ASP A 76 -9.50 24.65 5.06
CA ASP A 76 -9.21 26.00 4.59
C ASP A 76 -8.70 25.92 3.15
N THR A 77 -9.26 26.76 2.28
CA THR A 77 -8.91 26.72 0.85
C THR A 77 -7.47 27.18 0.66
N ARG A 78 -6.68 26.38 -0.06
CA ARG A 78 -5.29 26.67 -0.38
C ARG A 78 -5.02 26.59 -1.87
N ALA A 79 -4.16 27.49 -2.35
CA ALA A 79 -3.69 27.49 -3.73
C ALA A 79 -2.23 27.90 -3.83
N CYS A 80 -1.64 27.69 -5.01
CA CYS A 80 -0.31 28.16 -5.33
C CYS A 80 -0.43 29.58 -5.91
N PRO A 81 0.18 30.62 -5.31
CA PRO A 81 0.06 31.99 -5.79
C PRO A 81 0.49 32.12 -7.26
N LEU A 82 1.66 31.56 -7.61
CA LEU A 82 2.17 31.57 -8.97
C LEU A 82 1.26 30.85 -10.00
N CYS A 83 0.55 29.79 -9.59
CA CYS A 83 -0.42 29.15 -10.49
C CYS A 83 -1.64 30.04 -10.75
N ILE A 84 -2.02 30.88 -9.78
CA ILE A 84 -3.14 31.81 -9.93
C ILE A 84 -2.70 33.00 -10.79
N ASP A 85 -1.48 33.50 -10.60
CA ASP A 85 -0.93 34.61 -11.38
C ASP A 85 -0.71 34.25 -12.85
N ASP A 86 -0.38 32.98 -13.12
CA ASP A 86 -0.23 32.43 -14.47
C ASP A 86 -1.57 32.19 -15.20
N LEU A 87 -2.73 32.41 -14.57
CA LEU A 87 -4.03 32.22 -15.23
C LEU A 87 -4.32 33.35 -16.21
N ASP A 88 -4.79 32.97 -17.41
CA ASP A 88 -5.37 33.93 -18.34
C ASP A 88 -6.60 34.60 -17.71
N THR A 89 -6.83 35.89 -18.02
CA THR A 89 -7.90 36.70 -17.42
C THR A 89 -9.31 36.12 -17.62
N ASP A 90 -9.51 35.33 -18.68
CA ASP A 90 -10.79 34.69 -18.99
C ASP A 90 -10.95 33.27 -18.39
N THR A 91 -9.93 32.77 -17.67
CA THR A 91 -9.96 31.43 -17.08
C THR A 91 -10.57 31.45 -15.68
N ASP A 92 -11.55 30.58 -15.45
CA ASP A 92 -12.12 30.39 -14.12
C ASP A 92 -11.05 29.93 -13.11
N ILE A 93 -11.01 30.62 -11.97
CA ILE A 93 -10.13 30.27 -10.86
C ILE A 93 -10.58 28.94 -10.25
N ALA A 94 -9.78 27.90 -10.45
CA ALA A 94 -10.00 26.56 -9.94
C ALA A 94 -8.89 26.15 -8.96
N VAL A 95 -9.28 25.69 -7.77
CA VAL A 95 -8.35 25.11 -6.80
C VAL A 95 -8.35 23.59 -6.91
N MET A 96 -7.16 22.99 -6.85
CA MET A 96 -7.05 21.53 -6.94
C MET A 96 -7.49 20.89 -5.63
N MET A 97 -8.33 19.85 -5.72
CA MET A 97 -8.79 19.05 -4.58
C MET A 97 -7.60 18.50 -3.78
N ALA A 98 -6.59 17.95 -4.44
CA ALA A 98 -5.39 17.42 -3.78
C ALA A 98 -4.66 18.46 -2.91
N HIS A 99 -4.63 19.73 -3.32
CA HIS A 99 -4.03 20.82 -2.54
C HIS A 99 -4.82 21.18 -1.28
N GLN A 100 -6.05 20.69 -1.12
CA GLN A 100 -6.85 20.95 0.08
C GLN A 100 -6.50 19.99 1.23
N TYR A 101 -5.67 18.98 0.98
CA TYR A 101 -5.30 18.02 2.01
C TYR A 101 -3.92 18.30 2.59
N PRO A 102 -3.74 18.11 3.90
CA PRO A 102 -2.50 18.36 4.58
C PRO A 102 -1.33 17.52 4.11
N MET A 103 -1.57 16.33 3.53
CA MET A 103 -0.50 15.51 2.93
C MET A 103 0.27 16.21 1.79
N LEU A 104 -0.29 17.29 1.25
CA LEU A 104 0.33 18.15 0.24
C LEU A 104 0.45 19.57 0.79
N THR A 105 1.68 20.08 0.83
CA THR A 105 1.96 21.42 1.38
C THR A 105 2.56 22.38 0.36
N SER A 106 2.95 21.88 -0.82
CA SER A 106 3.60 22.63 -1.88
C SER A 106 3.05 22.29 -3.26
N ARG A 107 3.33 23.18 -4.22
CA ARG A 107 3.10 22.93 -5.64
C ARG A 107 4.38 22.41 -6.29
N THR A 108 4.32 21.22 -6.87
CA THR A 108 5.48 20.55 -7.49
C THR A 108 6.07 21.27 -8.70
N ARG A 109 5.27 22.06 -9.43
CA ARG A 109 5.74 22.86 -10.58
C ARG A 109 6.54 24.10 -10.15
N HIS A 110 6.08 24.78 -9.10
CA HIS A 110 6.62 26.08 -8.68
C HIS A 110 7.51 25.99 -7.43
N LEU A 111 7.57 24.81 -6.79
CA LEU A 111 8.35 24.54 -5.58
C LEU A 111 8.10 25.57 -4.46
N CYS A 112 6.86 26.06 -4.40
CA CYS A 112 6.42 27.01 -3.40
C CYS A 112 5.30 26.42 -2.56
N ARG A 113 5.16 26.95 -1.35
CA ARG A 113 4.15 26.56 -0.38
C ARG A 113 2.76 26.90 -0.93
N LEU A 114 1.80 26.04 -0.63
CA LEU A 114 0.37 26.34 -0.83
C LEU A 114 -0.08 27.34 0.23
N GLU A 115 -0.65 28.46 -0.21
CA GLU A 115 -1.07 29.56 0.65
C GLU A 115 -2.58 29.53 0.86
N PHE A 116 -3.00 29.91 2.07
CA PHE A 116 -4.40 30.03 2.41
C PHE A 116 -5.03 31.21 1.70
N CYS A 117 -6.23 30.98 1.19
CA CYS A 117 -6.99 32.01 0.50
C CYS A 117 -8.48 31.74 0.56
N ALA A 118 -9.27 32.82 0.55
CA ALA A 118 -10.66 32.74 0.16
C ALA A 118 -10.78 32.90 -1.36
N VAL A 119 -11.52 31.99 -2.01
CA VAL A 119 -11.76 32.03 -3.45
C VAL A 119 -13.23 32.33 -3.70
N VAL A 120 -13.50 33.35 -4.50
CA VAL A 120 -14.80 33.53 -5.15
C VAL A 120 -14.70 32.87 -6.52
N PRO A 121 -15.35 31.72 -6.75
CA PRO A 121 -15.21 30.97 -8.00
C PRO A 121 -15.43 31.85 -9.24
N GLY A 122 -14.49 31.79 -10.18
CA GLY A 122 -14.53 32.54 -11.44
C GLY A 122 -14.34 34.06 -11.32
N ARG A 123 -13.92 34.59 -10.16
CA ARG A 123 -13.82 36.05 -9.97
C ARG A 123 -12.56 36.53 -9.28
N LEU A 124 -12.31 36.13 -8.02
CA LEU A 124 -11.30 36.76 -7.16
C LEU A 124 -10.69 35.77 -6.17
N VAL A 125 -9.43 36.01 -5.82
CA VAL A 125 -8.72 35.31 -4.73
C VAL A 125 -8.26 36.34 -3.70
N PHE A 126 -8.54 36.07 -2.44
CA PHE A 126 -8.07 36.86 -1.31
C PHE A 126 -7.09 36.01 -0.50
N TRP A 127 -5.82 36.41 -0.50
CA TRP A 127 -4.77 35.68 0.21
C TRP A 127 -4.69 36.11 1.67
N ASP A 128 -4.64 35.16 2.60
CA ASP A 128 -4.59 35.46 4.04
C ASP A 128 -3.33 36.23 4.44
N ARG A 129 -2.24 36.04 3.70
CA ARG A 129 -0.96 36.73 3.92
C ARG A 129 -0.93 38.15 3.34
N THR A 130 -1.94 38.54 2.58
CA THR A 130 -2.00 39.83 1.89
C THR A 130 -2.94 40.76 2.65
N PRO A 131 -2.45 41.88 3.21
CA PRO A 131 -3.30 42.82 3.93
C PRO A 131 -4.43 43.35 3.04
N PRO A 132 -5.63 43.60 3.60
CA PRO A 132 -6.70 44.23 2.84
C PRO A 132 -6.27 45.58 2.28
N GLY A 133 -6.44 45.78 0.97
CA GLY A 133 -6.11 47.04 0.29
C GLY A 133 -4.68 47.15 -0.24
N SER A 134 -3.83 46.12 -0.10
CA SER A 134 -2.55 46.09 -0.81
C SER A 134 -2.75 45.66 -2.28
N GLY A 135 -2.07 46.36 -3.20
CA GLY A 135 -2.14 46.07 -4.64
C GLY A 135 -1.28 44.87 -5.09
N GLU A 136 -0.41 44.37 -4.22
CA GLU A 136 0.46 43.22 -4.49
C GLU A 136 0.26 42.16 -3.40
N HIS A 137 0.25 40.88 -3.79
CA HIS A 137 0.19 39.77 -2.84
C HIS A 137 1.59 39.47 -2.27
N ALA A 138 1.61 38.84 -1.10
CA ALA A 138 2.88 38.44 -0.48
C ALA A 138 3.69 37.52 -1.42
N PRO A 139 5.04 37.63 -1.42
CA PRO A 139 5.86 36.78 -2.28
C PRO A 139 5.69 35.30 -1.90
N PRO A 140 5.73 34.40 -2.91
CA PRO A 140 5.65 32.96 -2.69
C PRO A 140 6.76 32.48 -1.75
N ILE A 141 6.41 31.61 -0.80
CA ILE A 141 7.40 31.01 0.10
C ILE A 141 7.95 29.73 -0.56
N PRO A 142 9.27 29.60 -0.80
CA PRO A 142 9.85 28.37 -1.31
C PRO A 142 9.74 27.24 -0.28
N VAL A 143 9.62 26.00 -0.75
CA VAL A 143 9.63 24.82 0.14
C VAL A 143 10.97 24.10 0.14
N ALA A 144 11.25 23.43 1.25
CA ALA A 144 12.44 22.58 1.38
C ALA A 144 12.40 21.44 0.34
N ALA A 145 13.57 21.07 -0.18
CA ALA A 145 13.69 20.02 -1.20
C ALA A 145 13.07 18.68 -0.77
N ALA A 146 13.21 18.29 0.50
CA ALA A 146 12.60 17.07 1.03
C ALA A 146 11.06 17.10 0.91
N VAL A 147 10.43 18.24 1.26
CA VAL A 147 8.97 18.39 1.14
C VAL A 147 8.53 18.36 -0.31
N ALA A 148 9.24 19.06 -1.20
CA ALA A 148 8.95 19.03 -2.63
C ALA A 148 8.99 17.61 -3.21
N GLU A 149 9.95 16.79 -2.77
CA GLU A 149 10.09 15.41 -3.22
C GLU A 149 8.93 14.52 -2.71
N ILE A 150 8.53 14.66 -1.45
CA ILE A 150 7.38 13.94 -0.89
C ILE A 150 6.07 14.37 -1.59
N ASP A 151 5.89 15.67 -1.84
CA ASP A 151 4.70 16.17 -2.54
C ASP A 151 4.66 15.69 -3.99
N ARG A 152 5.82 15.62 -4.68
CA ARG A 152 5.94 15.04 -6.02
C ARG A 152 5.50 13.59 -6.04
N ARG A 153 5.95 12.79 -5.06
CA ARG A 153 5.57 11.39 -4.87
C ARG A 153 4.09 11.22 -4.57
N SER A 154 3.53 12.04 -3.69
CA SER A 154 2.11 12.03 -3.35
C SER A 154 1.23 12.39 -4.55
N ILE A 155 1.62 13.37 -5.36
CA ILE A 155 0.93 13.68 -6.62
C ILE A 155 1.04 12.52 -7.62
N ALA A 156 2.22 11.91 -7.77
CA ALA A 156 2.40 10.73 -8.62
C ALA A 156 1.50 9.57 -8.17
N ALA A 157 1.41 9.32 -6.86
CA ALA A 157 0.53 8.30 -6.28
C ALA A 157 -0.96 8.59 -6.57
N LEU A 158 -1.42 9.84 -6.43
CA LEU A 158 -2.80 10.23 -6.74
C LEU A 158 -3.14 10.11 -8.24
N THR A 159 -2.18 10.41 -9.11
CA THR A 159 -2.41 10.48 -10.56
C THR A 159 -2.19 9.14 -11.26
N SER A 160 -1.23 8.34 -10.78
CA SER A 160 -0.77 7.12 -11.44
C SER A 160 -1.05 5.84 -10.63
N GLY A 161 -1.59 5.97 -9.41
CA GLY A 161 -1.91 4.85 -8.52
C GLY A 161 -0.70 4.19 -7.85
N ALA A 162 0.52 4.67 -8.10
CA ALA A 162 1.75 4.10 -7.54
C ALA A 162 2.87 5.14 -7.45
N VAL A 163 3.89 4.84 -6.64
CA VAL A 163 5.09 5.66 -6.49
C VAL A 163 6.34 4.78 -6.50
N GLU A 164 7.44 5.30 -7.04
CA GLU A 164 8.76 4.68 -6.95
C GLU A 164 9.46 5.10 -5.65
N LEU A 165 9.88 4.12 -4.85
CA LEU A 165 10.69 4.30 -3.65
C LEU A 165 12.02 3.55 -3.80
N GLY A 166 12.96 3.72 -2.87
CA GLY A 166 14.24 3.01 -2.91
C GLY A 166 14.10 1.48 -2.96
N GLY A 167 13.08 0.91 -2.29
CA GLY A 167 12.79 -0.53 -2.30
C GLY A 167 12.11 -1.04 -3.58
N GLY A 168 11.64 -0.12 -4.42
CA GLY A 168 10.91 -0.36 -5.66
C GLY A 168 9.55 0.34 -5.72
N ARG A 169 8.77 0.01 -6.74
CA ARG A 169 7.42 0.53 -6.96
C ARG A 169 6.45 0.04 -5.88
N VAL A 170 5.74 0.96 -5.23
CA VAL A 170 4.68 0.65 -4.27
C VAL A 170 3.34 1.25 -4.68
N HIS A 171 2.26 0.59 -4.26
CA HIS A 171 0.89 1.05 -4.52
C HIS A 171 0.58 2.35 -3.74
N ALA A 172 -0.24 3.25 -4.29
CA ALA A 172 -0.61 4.52 -3.65
C ALA A 172 -1.17 4.35 -2.23
N ALA A 173 -2.01 3.33 -2.02
CA ALA A 173 -2.53 2.95 -0.70
C ALA A 173 -1.44 2.64 0.34
N VAL A 174 -0.36 1.96 -0.07
CA VAL A 174 0.80 1.68 0.78
C VAL A 174 1.54 2.98 1.07
N TRP A 175 1.74 3.82 0.05
CA TRP A 175 2.42 5.12 0.20
C TRP A 175 1.74 6.04 1.22
N PHE A 176 0.43 6.25 1.13
CA PHE A 176 -0.27 7.17 2.03
C PHE A 176 -0.31 6.67 3.48
N ARG A 177 -0.45 5.36 3.69
CA ARG A 177 -0.38 4.77 5.03
C ARG A 177 1.05 4.82 5.59
N LEU A 178 2.07 4.51 4.78
CA LEU A 178 3.47 4.64 5.17
C LEU A 178 3.83 6.08 5.53
N LEU A 179 3.46 7.05 4.70
CA LEU A 179 3.69 8.47 4.98
C LEU A 179 2.99 8.89 6.28
N ARG A 180 1.76 8.42 6.51
CA ARG A 180 1.00 8.72 7.73
C ARG A 180 1.64 8.10 8.97
N THR A 181 2.20 6.89 8.85
CA THR A 181 3.00 6.23 9.88
C THR A 181 4.23 7.07 10.23
N VAL A 182 5.01 7.51 9.23
CA VAL A 182 6.20 8.33 9.50
C VAL A 182 5.84 9.65 10.18
N VAL A 183 4.76 10.31 9.72
CA VAL A 183 4.19 11.52 10.35
C VAL A 183 3.86 11.28 11.82
N ASP A 184 3.35 10.10 12.15
CA ASP A 184 3.03 9.71 13.52
C ASP A 184 4.27 9.40 14.36
N GLU A 185 5.25 8.70 13.79
CA GLU A 185 6.50 8.33 14.45
C GLU A 185 7.35 9.56 14.80
N VAL A 186 7.47 10.55 13.90
CA VAL A 186 8.17 11.82 14.22
C VAL A 186 7.45 12.65 15.28
N SER A 187 6.16 12.40 15.47
CA SER A 187 5.31 13.01 16.50
C SER A 187 5.38 12.27 17.85
N THR A 188 6.05 11.12 17.93
CA THR A 188 6.10 10.28 19.14
C THR A 188 6.85 10.99 20.28
N PRO A 189 6.33 11.00 21.53
CA PRO A 189 6.97 11.65 22.67
C PRO A 189 8.40 11.14 22.96
N LEU A 190 9.40 12.03 22.95
CA LEU A 190 10.82 11.65 23.14
C LEU A 190 11.09 10.92 24.48
N VAL A 191 10.33 11.25 25.52
CA VAL A 191 10.45 10.59 26.83
C VAL A 191 10.07 9.10 26.81
N ARG A 192 9.36 8.65 25.77
CA ARG A 192 8.93 7.27 25.57
C ARG A 192 9.77 6.52 24.54
N THR A 193 10.62 7.22 23.79
CA THR A 193 11.38 6.62 22.70
C THR A 193 12.73 6.03 23.12
N GLY A 194 13.12 6.20 24.39
CA GLY A 194 14.37 5.66 24.92
C GLY A 194 15.58 6.06 24.07
N TRP A 195 16.37 5.08 23.64
CA TRP A 195 17.52 5.31 22.74
C TRP A 195 17.15 6.02 21.42
N TRP A 196 15.93 5.83 20.92
CA TRP A 196 15.43 6.46 19.68
C TRP A 196 15.10 7.95 19.83
N ALA A 197 15.15 8.50 21.05
CA ALA A 197 14.97 9.93 21.27
C ALA A 197 16.06 10.75 20.58
N LYS A 198 17.30 10.25 20.55
CA LYS A 198 18.45 10.93 19.94
C LYS A 198 18.29 11.09 18.42
N PRO A 199 18.04 10.02 17.62
CA PRO A 199 17.84 10.17 16.19
C PRO A 199 16.61 11.03 15.86
N LEU A 200 15.47 10.85 16.55
CA LEU A 200 14.29 11.71 16.34
C LEU A 200 14.59 13.19 16.64
N SER A 201 15.33 13.47 17.72
CA SER A 201 15.75 14.84 18.05
C SER A 201 16.69 15.42 17.00
N ALA A 202 17.57 14.60 16.42
CA ALA A 202 18.47 15.00 15.35
C ALA A 202 17.69 15.36 14.07
N THR A 203 16.69 14.54 13.70
CA THR A 203 15.75 14.85 12.61
C THR A 203 15.09 16.20 12.83
N TRP A 204 14.47 16.45 14.00
CA TRP A 204 13.84 17.74 14.29
C TRP A 204 14.84 18.90 14.23
N LYS A 205 16.04 18.75 14.80
CA LYS A 205 17.10 19.77 14.73
C LYS A 205 17.49 20.10 13.29
N SER A 206 17.58 19.11 12.41
CA SER A 206 17.94 19.32 11.00
C SER A 206 16.90 20.13 10.23
N THR A 207 15.64 20.13 10.66
CA THR A 207 14.60 20.96 10.05
C THR A 207 14.72 22.44 10.41
N GLY A 208 15.50 22.80 11.44
CA GLY A 208 15.53 24.16 11.99
C GLY A 208 14.29 24.56 12.77
N HIS A 209 13.33 23.66 12.97
CA HIS A 209 12.08 23.93 13.68
C HIS A 209 11.94 23.11 14.97
N PRO A 210 11.41 23.71 16.05
CA PRO A 210 11.05 22.93 17.23
C PRO A 210 9.85 22.04 16.92
N ARG A 211 9.84 20.85 17.53
CA ARG A 211 8.68 19.96 17.49
C ARG A 211 7.46 20.64 18.11
N PRO A 212 6.30 20.66 17.46
CA PRO A 212 5.09 21.27 18.04
C PRO A 212 4.66 20.59 19.34
N LEU A 213 4.29 21.39 20.35
CA LEU A 213 3.96 20.91 21.70
C LEU A 213 2.71 20.02 21.75
N ARG A 214 1.83 20.13 20.74
CA ARG A 214 0.57 19.37 20.65
C ARG A 214 0.74 17.97 20.06
N THR A 215 1.82 17.71 19.32
CA THR A 215 2.08 16.40 18.67
C THR A 215 1.96 15.17 19.58
N PRO A 216 2.25 15.23 20.90
CA PRO A 216 2.04 14.11 21.82
C PRO A 216 0.57 13.77 22.14
N TRP A 217 -0.35 14.70 21.88
CA TRP A 217 -1.70 14.68 22.48
C TRP A 217 -2.84 14.69 21.47
N VAL A 218 -2.56 15.08 20.23
CA VAL A 218 -3.58 15.14 19.18
C VAL A 218 -3.06 14.46 17.92
N PRO A 219 -3.94 13.87 17.10
CA PRO A 219 -3.55 13.34 15.81
C PRO A 219 -3.12 14.49 14.88
N PHE A 220 -2.33 14.16 13.87
CA PHE A 220 -1.82 15.10 12.88
C PHE A 220 -2.94 15.98 12.29
N GLU A 221 -4.08 15.38 11.99
CA GLU A 221 -5.24 16.04 11.38
C GLU A 221 -5.85 17.16 12.25
N GLN A 222 -5.60 17.16 13.56
CA GLN A 222 -6.08 18.16 14.52
C GLN A 222 -5.01 19.19 14.92
N LEU A 223 -3.79 19.04 14.41
CA LEU A 223 -2.76 20.06 14.54
C LEU A 223 -3.13 21.30 13.72
N ARG A 224 -2.62 22.48 14.12
CA ARG A 224 -2.77 23.67 13.29
C ARG A 224 -1.97 23.49 12.00
N TRP A 225 -2.40 24.14 10.92
CA TRP A 225 -1.74 24.04 9.64
C TRP A 225 -0.24 24.37 9.64
N ASP A 226 0.20 25.32 10.45
CA ASP A 226 1.63 25.63 10.60
C ASP A 226 2.39 24.52 11.35
N GLU A 227 1.74 23.87 12.32
CA GLU A 227 2.26 22.70 13.03
C GLU A 227 2.33 21.48 12.10
N GLN A 228 1.29 21.26 11.28
CA GLN A 228 1.24 20.20 10.27
C GLN A 228 2.38 20.33 9.27
N ALA A 229 2.62 21.54 8.75
CA ALA A 229 3.73 21.80 7.83
C ALA A 229 5.09 21.46 8.45
N LYS A 230 5.31 21.78 9.73
CA LYS A 230 6.54 21.44 10.46
C LYS A 230 6.70 19.94 10.65
N VAL A 231 5.61 19.23 10.98
CA VAL A 231 5.61 17.76 11.13
C VAL A 231 5.89 17.08 9.80
N LEU A 232 5.27 17.55 8.70
CA LEU A 232 5.54 17.01 7.38
C LEU A 232 6.96 17.27 6.91
N LEU A 233 7.52 18.44 7.20
CA LEU A 233 8.93 18.70 6.96
C LEU A 233 9.82 17.70 7.72
N ALA A 234 9.54 17.44 9.00
CA ALA A 234 10.29 16.45 9.77
C ALA A 234 10.15 15.03 9.20
N ALA A 235 8.94 14.63 8.81
CA ALA A 235 8.67 13.34 8.18
C ALA A 235 9.38 13.21 6.83
N ALA A 236 9.32 14.24 5.99
CA ALA A 236 9.97 14.28 4.68
C ALA A 236 11.49 14.19 4.82
N THR A 237 12.09 14.97 5.72
CA THR A 237 13.52 14.91 6.00
C THR A 237 13.93 13.53 6.53
N ALA A 238 13.11 12.90 7.38
CA ALA A 238 13.38 11.55 7.85
C ALA A 238 13.32 10.52 6.71
N ILE A 239 12.31 10.57 5.84
CA ILE A 239 12.19 9.66 4.69
C ILE A 239 13.42 9.78 3.79
N VAL A 240 13.77 11.01 3.38
CA VAL A 240 14.93 11.24 2.52
C VAL A 240 16.23 10.76 3.18
N ALA A 241 16.40 11.00 4.48
CA ALA A 241 17.58 10.53 5.21
C ALA A 241 17.65 8.99 5.29
N VAL A 242 16.52 8.29 5.39
CA VAL A 242 16.48 6.81 5.34
C VAL A 242 16.82 6.31 3.94
N GLU A 243 16.28 6.94 2.90
CA GLU A 243 16.55 6.60 1.50
C GLU A 243 18.02 6.79 1.13
N ASN A 244 18.67 7.81 1.68
CA ASN A 244 20.09 8.09 1.47
C ASN A 244 21.03 7.29 2.41
N ASP A 245 20.49 6.41 3.26
CA ASP A 245 21.23 5.68 4.30
C ASP A 245 21.98 6.60 5.30
N GLU A 246 21.49 7.84 5.49
CA GLU A 246 22.03 8.82 6.45
C GLU A 246 21.56 8.53 7.88
N ILE A 247 20.38 7.90 8.03
CA ILE A 247 19.85 7.45 9.33
C ILE A 247 19.41 5.99 9.29
N THR A 248 19.71 5.26 10.36
CA THR A 248 19.25 3.89 10.54
C THR A 248 17.81 3.87 11.04
N ALA A 249 16.87 3.71 10.11
CA ALA A 249 15.48 3.32 10.41
C ALA A 249 15.42 1.89 10.98
N SER A 250 14.65 1.70 12.05
CA SER A 250 14.60 0.42 12.79
C SER A 250 13.22 -0.23 12.82
N GLY A 251 12.27 0.33 12.08
CA GLY A 251 10.97 -0.27 11.85
C GLY A 251 11.03 -1.43 10.86
N ALA A 252 10.03 -2.31 10.92
CA ALA A 252 9.97 -3.51 10.09
C ALA A 252 9.86 -3.21 8.59
N ASP A 253 9.29 -2.06 8.24
CA ASP A 253 8.97 -1.66 6.87
C ASP A 253 9.95 -0.63 6.31
N ALA A 254 11.03 -0.33 7.05
CA ALA A 254 12.09 0.57 6.61
C ALA A 254 12.74 0.14 5.27
N CYS A 255 12.66 -1.15 4.94
CA CYS A 255 13.17 -1.71 3.68
C CYS A 255 12.42 -1.18 2.43
N LEU A 256 11.21 -0.64 2.58
CA LEU A 256 10.47 -0.02 1.48
C LEU A 256 11.11 1.29 1.02
N LEU A 257 11.77 2.01 1.94
CA LEU A 257 12.47 3.26 1.66
C LEU A 257 13.93 3.01 1.23
N ARG A 258 14.60 2.05 1.86
CA ARG A 258 16.03 1.80 1.56
C ARG A 258 16.23 1.38 0.10
N PRO A 259 17.30 1.85 -0.57
CA PRO A 259 17.67 1.37 -1.89
C PRO A 259 17.74 -0.15 -1.89
N ARG A 260 17.06 -0.78 -2.84
CA ARG A 260 17.07 -2.23 -2.99
C ARG A 260 18.51 -2.68 -3.17
N SER A 261 19.07 -3.34 -2.16
CA SER A 261 20.39 -3.95 -2.30
C SER A 261 20.30 -4.99 -3.41
N TYR A 262 21.25 -4.94 -4.34
CA TYR A 262 21.40 -6.00 -5.33
C TYR A 262 21.64 -7.30 -4.55
N LYS A 263 20.65 -8.17 -4.53
CA LYS A 263 20.84 -9.57 -4.18
C LYS A 263 21.23 -10.26 -5.47
N PRO A 264 22.46 -10.77 -5.60
CA PRO A 264 22.78 -11.68 -6.68
C PRO A 264 21.70 -12.73 -6.72
N VAL A 265 21.02 -12.85 -7.86
CA VAL A 265 20.16 -13.99 -8.10
C VAL A 265 21.09 -15.19 -7.96
N ASP A 266 20.79 -16.09 -7.02
CA ASP A 266 21.51 -17.37 -6.93
C ASP A 266 21.52 -17.92 -8.36
N PRO A 267 22.70 -18.12 -9.00
CA PRO A 267 22.78 -18.64 -10.37
C PRO A 267 22.19 -20.07 -10.49
N GLY A 268 21.58 -20.56 -9.42
CA GLY A 268 21.30 -21.95 -9.16
C GLY A 268 22.58 -22.55 -8.63
N THR A 269 22.47 -23.30 -7.54
CA THR A 269 23.44 -24.38 -7.35
C THR A 269 23.23 -25.32 -8.55
N PRO A 270 24.20 -25.50 -9.46
CA PRO A 270 24.08 -26.54 -10.48
C PRO A 270 23.76 -27.83 -9.73
N PRO A 271 22.75 -28.61 -10.17
CA PRO A 271 22.29 -29.77 -9.41
C PRO A 271 23.50 -30.59 -9.03
N THR A 272 23.79 -30.65 -7.72
CA THR A 272 24.84 -31.51 -7.20
C THR A 272 24.46 -32.89 -7.67
N ARG A 273 25.31 -33.45 -8.55
CA ARG A 273 25.19 -34.82 -9.04
C ARG A 273 24.86 -35.68 -7.83
N SER A 274 23.63 -36.16 -7.75
CA SER A 274 23.19 -36.91 -6.59
C SER A 274 24.13 -38.09 -6.45
N HIS A 275 24.81 -38.20 -5.32
CA HIS A 275 25.56 -39.41 -4.95
C HIS A 275 24.61 -40.54 -4.51
N ASN A 276 23.39 -40.55 -5.03
CA ASN A 276 22.48 -41.67 -4.90
C ASN A 276 22.60 -42.48 -6.19
N PRO A 277 23.08 -43.74 -6.14
CA PRO A 277 23.00 -44.61 -7.30
C PRO A 277 21.55 -44.67 -7.75
N VAL A 278 21.30 -44.29 -9.00
CA VAL A 278 20.01 -44.47 -9.66
C VAL A 278 19.67 -45.96 -9.53
N PRO A 279 18.55 -46.36 -8.89
CA PRO A 279 18.11 -47.74 -8.94
C PRO A 279 17.88 -48.08 -10.41
N ALA A 280 18.55 -49.11 -10.91
CA ALA A 280 18.46 -49.55 -12.30
C ALA A 280 17.07 -50.09 -12.70
N ARG A 281 16.06 -49.93 -11.84
CA ARG A 281 14.68 -50.36 -12.05
C ARG A 281 13.74 -49.25 -11.63
N SER A 282 12.82 -48.90 -12.51
CA SER A 282 11.80 -47.92 -12.18
C SER A 282 10.88 -48.52 -11.12
N VAL A 283 10.38 -47.72 -10.18
CA VAL A 283 9.36 -48.16 -9.21
C VAL A 283 8.12 -48.71 -9.94
N TRP A 284 7.91 -48.27 -11.19
CA TRP A 284 6.87 -48.76 -12.09
C TRP A 284 7.09 -50.20 -12.58
N ASP A 285 8.34 -50.68 -12.68
CA ASP A 285 8.62 -52.06 -13.09
C ASP A 285 8.06 -53.06 -12.07
N GLY A 286 8.11 -52.71 -10.78
CA GLY A 286 7.54 -53.51 -9.70
C GLY A 286 6.01 -53.50 -9.70
N VAL A 287 5.40 -52.39 -10.10
CA VAL A 287 3.94 -52.26 -10.22
C VAL A 287 3.42 -53.10 -11.39
N ILE A 288 4.08 -53.05 -12.55
CA ILE A 288 3.72 -53.85 -13.73
C ILE A 288 3.84 -55.35 -13.42
N ALA A 289 4.93 -55.78 -12.79
CA ALA A 289 5.11 -57.18 -12.39
C ALA A 289 4.03 -57.67 -11.40
N ALA A 290 3.55 -56.81 -10.50
CA ALA A 290 2.48 -57.15 -9.57
C ALA A 290 1.12 -57.29 -10.28
N ILE A 291 0.84 -56.44 -11.28
CA ILE A 291 -0.36 -56.53 -12.11
C ILE A 291 -0.34 -57.82 -12.94
N ASP A 292 0.78 -58.13 -13.59
CA ASP A 292 0.93 -59.37 -14.38
C ASP A 292 0.75 -60.62 -13.51
N ALA A 293 1.30 -60.61 -12.29
CA ALA A 293 1.14 -61.71 -11.34
C ALA A 293 -0.33 -61.87 -10.89
N ALA A 294 -1.04 -60.76 -10.66
CA ALA A 294 -2.45 -60.78 -10.30
C ALA A 294 -3.33 -61.33 -11.45
N VAL A 295 -3.05 -60.92 -12.69
CA VAL A 295 -3.73 -61.46 -13.90
C VAL A 295 -3.44 -62.94 -14.07
N ALA A 296 -2.19 -63.39 -13.87
CA ALA A 296 -1.83 -64.80 -13.96
C ALA A 296 -2.54 -65.64 -12.88
N ALA A 297 -2.65 -65.15 -11.65
CA ALA A 297 -3.39 -65.81 -10.58
C ALA A 297 -4.89 -65.89 -10.89
N ALA A 298 -5.48 -64.80 -11.37
CA ALA A 298 -6.89 -64.72 -11.74
C ALA A 298 -7.29 -65.71 -12.86
N ARG A 299 -6.37 -66.09 -13.76
CA ARG A 299 -6.68 -67.08 -14.81
C ARG A 299 -6.97 -68.48 -14.28
N VAL A 300 -6.45 -68.82 -13.09
CA VAL A 300 -6.49 -70.18 -12.55
C VAL A 300 -7.21 -70.29 -11.21
N ASP A 301 -7.43 -69.16 -10.53
CA ASP A 301 -8.10 -69.08 -9.24
C ASP A 301 -9.28 -68.09 -9.28
N SER A 302 -10.47 -68.62 -9.01
CA SER A 302 -11.72 -67.88 -9.02
C SER A 302 -11.79 -66.79 -7.95
N ASP A 303 -11.17 -66.98 -6.78
CA ASP A 303 -11.18 -65.99 -5.71
C ASP A 303 -10.24 -64.82 -6.01
N ALA A 304 -9.09 -65.11 -6.62
CA ALA A 304 -8.15 -64.11 -7.10
C ALA A 304 -8.75 -63.26 -8.22
N ALA A 305 -9.48 -63.88 -9.15
CA ALA A 305 -10.17 -63.20 -10.22
C ALA A 305 -11.33 -62.32 -9.73
N ARG A 306 -12.10 -62.78 -8.73
CA ARG A 306 -13.14 -61.95 -8.09
C ARG A 306 -12.55 -60.73 -7.40
N SER A 307 -11.41 -60.89 -6.73
CA SER A 307 -10.70 -59.80 -6.06
C SER A 307 -10.10 -58.81 -7.05
N LEU A 308 -9.50 -59.29 -8.14
CA LEU A 308 -8.96 -58.44 -9.21
C LEU A 308 -10.07 -57.67 -9.93
N PHE A 309 -11.20 -58.31 -10.23
CA PHE A 309 -12.37 -57.66 -10.84
C PHE A 309 -12.97 -56.61 -9.90
N GLY A 310 -13.09 -56.93 -8.60
CA GLY A 310 -13.56 -55.99 -7.58
C GLY A 310 -12.66 -54.76 -7.44
N PHE A 311 -11.33 -54.96 -7.50
CA PHE A 311 -10.37 -53.87 -7.50
C PHE A 311 -10.48 -53.00 -8.76
N ALA A 312 -10.51 -53.61 -9.95
CA ALA A 312 -10.58 -52.87 -11.21
C ALA A 312 -11.92 -52.11 -11.36
N ARG A 313 -13.02 -52.67 -10.84
CA ARG A 313 -14.34 -52.02 -10.80
C ARG A 313 -14.34 -50.69 -10.04
N THR A 314 -13.42 -50.48 -9.08
CA THR A 314 -13.33 -49.19 -8.36
C THR A 314 -13.02 -48.00 -9.29
N GLY A 315 -12.48 -48.26 -10.48
CA GLY A 315 -12.22 -47.25 -11.51
C GLY A 315 -13.38 -46.97 -12.45
N CYS A 316 -14.40 -47.83 -12.52
CA CYS A 316 -15.54 -47.71 -13.42
C CYS A 316 -16.56 -46.68 -12.87
N ARG A 317 -17.08 -45.81 -13.74
CA ARG A 317 -18.02 -44.74 -13.37
C ARG A 317 -19.41 -44.93 -13.98
N THR A 318 -19.52 -45.75 -15.02
CA THR A 318 -20.76 -46.06 -15.73
C THR A 318 -20.96 -47.57 -15.86
N GLU A 319 -22.17 -48.02 -16.22
CA GLU A 319 -22.43 -49.44 -16.52
C GLU A 319 -21.68 -49.90 -17.79
N GLU A 320 -21.51 -49.00 -18.77
CA GLU A 320 -20.71 -49.25 -19.97
C GLU A 320 -19.23 -49.53 -19.63
N ASP A 321 -18.66 -48.80 -18.66
CA ASP A 321 -17.29 -49.06 -18.18
C ASP A 321 -17.17 -50.43 -17.50
N VAL A 322 -18.25 -50.94 -16.91
CA VAL A 322 -18.27 -52.27 -16.26
C VAL A 322 -18.38 -53.38 -17.31
N ASP A 323 -19.15 -53.15 -18.37
CA ASP A 323 -19.23 -54.08 -19.51
C ASP A 323 -17.91 -54.15 -20.28
N GLU A 324 -17.25 -53.00 -20.50
CA GLU A 324 -15.92 -52.94 -21.10
C GLU A 324 -14.86 -53.65 -20.23
N LEU A 325 -14.94 -53.48 -18.91
CA LEU A 325 -14.09 -54.20 -17.96
C LEU A 325 -14.32 -55.72 -18.01
N ALA A 326 -15.58 -56.16 -18.08
CA ALA A 326 -15.93 -57.58 -18.20
C ALA A 326 -15.37 -58.17 -19.50
N TYR A 327 -15.49 -57.43 -20.61
CA TYR A 327 -14.91 -57.82 -21.89
C TYR A 327 -13.37 -57.95 -21.82
N ALA A 328 -12.69 -56.99 -21.19
CA ALA A 328 -11.23 -57.03 -21.02
C ALA A 328 -10.75 -58.24 -20.20
N PHE A 329 -11.51 -58.65 -19.17
CA PHE A 329 -11.18 -59.84 -18.39
C PHE A 329 -11.32 -61.13 -19.20
N VAL A 330 -12.34 -61.21 -20.06
CA VAL A 330 -12.52 -62.33 -20.99
C VAL A 330 -11.40 -62.38 -22.03
N GLU A 331 -11.00 -61.24 -22.60
CA GLU A 331 -9.84 -61.16 -23.51
C GLU A 331 -8.53 -61.61 -22.83
N LEU A 332 -8.37 -61.30 -21.55
CA LEU A 332 -7.25 -61.76 -20.75
C LEU A 332 -7.36 -63.24 -20.34
N GLY A 333 -8.41 -63.95 -20.74
CA GLY A 333 -8.62 -65.37 -20.44
C GLY A 333 -8.98 -65.64 -18.98
N ILE A 334 -9.44 -64.63 -18.25
CA ILE A 334 -9.96 -64.74 -16.90
C ILE A 334 -11.45 -65.05 -16.99
N ARG A 335 -11.88 -66.18 -16.43
CA ARG A 335 -13.30 -66.51 -16.42
C ARG A 335 -14.04 -65.64 -15.40
N LEU A 336 -15.31 -65.33 -15.66
CA LEU A 336 -16.15 -64.49 -14.80
C LEU A 336 -17.40 -65.25 -14.29
N ASP A 337 -17.44 -66.57 -14.46
CA ASP A 337 -18.49 -67.47 -13.99
C ASP A 337 -18.26 -67.81 -12.51
N TRP A 338 -18.74 -66.91 -11.65
CA TRP A 338 -18.69 -67.05 -10.20
C TRP A 338 -20.00 -67.65 -9.66
N ASP A 339 -20.24 -68.94 -9.88
CA ASP A 339 -21.31 -69.67 -9.18
C ASP A 339 -20.94 -69.93 -7.70
#